data_AF-A0A1C7GNT2-F1
#
_entry.id   AF-A0A1C7GNT2-F1
#
_cell.length_a   1.000
_cell.length_b   1.000
_cell.length_c   1.000
_cell.angle_alpha   90.00
_cell.angle_beta   90.00
_cell.angle_gamma   90.00
#
_symmetry.space_group_name_H-M   'P 1'
#
loop_
_entity.id
_entity.type
_entity.pdbx_description
1 polymer ?
#
loop_
_entity_poly.entity_id
_entity_poly.type
_entity_poly.pdbx_seq_one_letter_code
_entity_poly.pdbx_strand_id
1 'polypeptide(L)'
;MNVQMMEGLLGTSSNITLAGTPMSVYRQASAEGDTEKMKRALGYTGECTEKAAKYQEKLDEGMEAEAKEEREKAKLEQEAALEKRREEQKRTEENAERDRPQETDLVQISQAAKAALKNSEPPEAVEPVASEPVIYTPAGEVSSALVEAEANLSFTA
;
A
#
# COMPACT_ATOMS: atom_id res chain seq x y z
N MET A 1 4.00 -19.93 14.66
CA MET A 1 3.24 -21.09 14.17
C MET A 1 1.97 -21.22 14.97
N ASN A 2 0.82 -21.01 14.34
CA ASN A 2 -0.49 -21.09 14.98
C ASN A 2 -0.83 -22.53 15.43
N VAL A 3 -1.47 -22.69 16.59
CA VAL A 3 -1.84 -24.00 17.17
C VAL A 3 -2.81 -24.78 16.27
N GLN A 4 -3.76 -24.08 15.65
CA GLN A 4 -4.73 -24.69 14.70
C GLN A 4 -4.01 -25.21 13.46
N MET A 5 -3.00 -24.50 12.98
CA MET A 5 -2.20 -24.93 11.83
C MET A 5 -1.43 -26.22 12.15
N MET A 6 -0.85 -26.32 13.35
CA MET A 6 -0.18 -27.55 13.80
C MET A 6 -1.16 -28.72 13.93
N GLU A 7 -2.30 -28.52 14.60
CA GLU A 7 -3.32 -29.56 14.77
C GLU A 7 -3.87 -30.03 13.42
N GLY A 8 -4.14 -29.10 12.51
CA GLY A 8 -4.63 -29.40 11.17
C GLY A 8 -3.63 -30.22 10.35
N LEU A 9 -2.33 -29.89 10.41
CA LEU A 9 -1.29 -30.64 9.69
C LEU A 9 -1.16 -32.07 10.21
N LEU A 10 -1.12 -32.23 11.53
CA LEU A 10 -0.99 -33.53 12.19
C LEU A 10 -2.23 -34.40 12.01
N GLY A 11 -3.41 -33.79 12.11
CA GLY A 11 -4.69 -34.48 11.91
C GLY A 11 -4.87 -34.94 10.47
N THR A 12 -4.56 -34.08 9.50
CA THR A 12 -4.67 -34.41 8.07
C THR A 12 -3.71 -35.54 7.68
N SER A 13 -2.43 -35.42 8.04
CA SER A 13 -1.42 -36.44 7.72
C SER A 13 -1.73 -37.80 8.35
N SER A 14 -2.18 -37.81 9.61
CA SER A 14 -2.57 -39.04 10.30
C SER A 14 -3.78 -39.72 9.66
N ASN A 15 -4.80 -38.96 9.26
CA ASN A 15 -5.99 -39.55 8.63
C ASN A 15 -5.74 -40.02 7.20
N ILE A 16 -4.90 -39.34 6.42
CA ILE A 16 -4.51 -39.79 5.07
C ILE A 16 -3.72 -41.11 5.14
N THR A 17 -2.80 -41.22 6.10
CA THR A 17 -2.05 -42.47 6.30
C THR A 17 -2.96 -43.61 6.75
N LEU A 18 -3.90 -43.34 7.66
CA LEU A 18 -4.94 -44.30 8.07
C LEU A 18 -5.82 -44.76 6.90
N ALA A 19 -6.14 -43.88 5.95
CA ALA A 19 -6.90 -44.21 4.75
C ALA A 19 -6.15 -45.15 3.78
N GLY A 20 -4.81 -45.24 3.88
CA GLY A 20 -4.00 -46.12 3.03
C GLY A 20 -4.28 -47.60 3.25
N THR A 21 -4.48 -48.01 4.50
CA THR A 21 -4.77 -49.42 4.88
C THR A 21 -6.08 -49.95 4.29
N PRO A 22 -7.25 -49.29 4.46
CA PRO A 22 -8.47 -49.77 3.82
C PRO A 22 -8.37 -49.71 2.29
N MET A 23 -7.64 -48.75 1.71
CA MET A 23 -7.40 -48.72 0.27
C MET A 23 -6.57 -49.91 -0.25
N SER A 24 -5.63 -50.44 0.53
CA SER A 24 -4.90 -51.66 0.14
C SER A 24 -5.81 -52.89 0.17
N VAL A 25 -6.68 -53.00 1.19
CA VAL A 25 -7.71 -54.05 1.28
C VAL A 25 -8.68 -53.95 0.11
N TYR A 26 -9.10 -52.75 -0.27
CA TYR A 26 -9.95 -52.54 -1.45
C TYR A 26 -9.31 -53.10 -2.72
N ARG A 27 -8.02 -52.83 -2.95
CA ARG A 27 -7.29 -53.33 -4.12
C ARG A 27 -7.22 -54.86 -4.15
N GLN A 28 -6.99 -55.48 -2.99
CA GLN A 28 -7.01 -56.93 -2.88
C GLN A 28 -8.40 -57.51 -3.16
N ALA A 29 -9.44 -56.97 -2.53
CA ALA A 29 -10.82 -57.40 -2.74
C ALA A 29 -11.27 -57.21 -4.20
N SER A 30 -10.80 -56.15 -4.86
CA SER A 30 -11.07 -55.91 -6.27
C SER A 30 -10.43 -56.96 -7.19
N ALA A 31 -9.27 -57.52 -6.81
CA ALA A 31 -8.63 -58.61 -7.55
C ALA A 31 -9.36 -59.94 -7.33
N GLU A 32 -9.93 -60.14 -6.13
CA GLU A 32 -10.74 -61.31 -5.76
C GLU A 32 -12.19 -61.24 -6.30
N GLY A 33 -12.64 -60.07 -6.76
CA GLY A 33 -14.03 -59.82 -7.18
C GLY A 33 -15.02 -59.71 -6.00
N ASP A 34 -14.53 -59.53 -4.77
CA ASP A 34 -15.34 -59.46 -3.56
C ASP A 34 -15.90 -58.05 -3.35
N THR A 35 -17.09 -57.81 -3.91
CA THR A 35 -17.74 -56.49 -3.88
C THR A 35 -18.18 -56.04 -2.48
N GLU A 36 -18.41 -56.96 -1.55
CA GLU A 36 -18.81 -56.61 -0.17
C GLU A 36 -17.61 -56.07 0.61
N LYS A 37 -16.46 -56.75 0.53
CA LYS A 37 -15.20 -56.25 1.11
C LYS A 37 -14.81 -54.90 0.51
N MET A 38 -14.98 -54.71 -0.79
CA MET A 38 -14.72 -53.43 -1.46
C MET A 38 -15.54 -52.29 -0.87
N LYS A 39 -16.86 -52.47 -0.72
CA LYS A 39 -17.77 -51.45 -0.15
C LYS A 39 -17.37 -51.10 1.28
N ARG A 40 -17.04 -52.12 2.09
CA ARG A 40 -16.62 -51.91 3.48
C ARG A 40 -15.32 -51.13 3.57
N ALA A 41 -14.34 -51.49 2.74
CA ALA A 41 -13.06 -50.79 2.67
C ALA A 41 -13.22 -49.32 2.22
N LEU A 42 -14.08 -49.05 1.23
CA LEU A 42 -14.39 -47.68 0.84
C LEU A 42 -15.08 -46.89 1.96
N GLY A 43 -15.95 -47.52 2.74
CA GLY A 43 -16.57 -46.88 3.91
C GLY A 43 -15.53 -46.36 4.92
N TYR A 44 -14.59 -47.22 5.32
CA TYR A 44 -13.51 -46.82 6.23
C TYR A 44 -12.58 -45.75 5.64
N THR A 45 -12.29 -45.86 4.34
CA THR A 45 -11.51 -44.84 3.62
C THR A 45 -12.24 -43.50 3.65
N GLY A 46 -13.54 -43.50 3.37
CA GLY A 46 -14.40 -42.31 3.39
C GLY A 46 -14.35 -41.59 4.74
N GLU A 47 -14.54 -42.32 5.84
CA GLU A 47 -14.46 -41.76 7.20
C GLU A 47 -13.10 -41.11 7.50
N CYS A 48 -12.01 -41.74 7.05
CA CYS A 48 -10.67 -41.18 7.23
C CYS A 48 -10.50 -39.91 6.39
N THR A 49 -10.92 -39.92 5.12
CA THR A 49 -10.80 -38.75 4.23
C THR A 49 -11.68 -37.59 4.68
N GLU A 50 -12.87 -37.84 5.24
CA GLU A 50 -13.73 -36.80 5.78
C GLU A 50 -13.10 -36.14 7.00
N LYS A 51 -12.50 -36.93 7.90
CA LYS A 51 -11.74 -36.39 9.03
C LYS A 51 -10.53 -35.58 8.55
N ALA A 52 -9.80 -36.08 7.55
CA ALA A 52 -8.67 -35.36 6.97
C ALA A 52 -9.11 -34.00 6.41
N ALA A 53 -10.25 -33.94 5.71
CA ALA A 53 -10.80 -32.70 5.19
C ALA A 53 -11.12 -31.68 6.30
N LYS A 54 -11.73 -32.12 7.41
CA LYS A 54 -11.99 -31.25 8.57
C LYS A 54 -10.70 -30.70 9.21
N TYR A 55 -9.64 -31.49 9.24
CA TYR A 55 -8.34 -31.02 9.72
C TYR A 55 -7.64 -30.10 8.72
N GLN A 56 -7.87 -30.28 7.43
CA GLN A 56 -7.40 -29.36 6.40
C GLN A 56 -8.06 -27.99 6.55
N GLU A 57 -9.37 -27.93 6.80
CA GLU A 57 -10.07 -26.68 7.08
C GLU A 57 -9.45 -25.94 8.28
N LYS A 58 -9.18 -26.65 9.39
CA LYS A 58 -8.47 -26.08 10.55
C LYS A 58 -7.06 -25.59 10.21
N LEU A 59 -6.36 -26.27 9.31
CA LEU A 59 -5.04 -25.86 8.85
C LEU A 59 -5.14 -24.54 8.08
N ASP A 60 -6.10 -24.45 7.17
CA ASP A 60 -6.33 -23.27 6.34
C ASP A 60 -6.71 -22.07 7.21
N GLU A 61 -7.61 -22.26 8.20
CA GLU A 61 -7.95 -21.24 9.19
C GLU A 61 -6.73 -20.76 9.98
N GLY A 62 -5.91 -21.69 10.48
CA GLY A 62 -4.70 -21.37 11.23
C GLY A 62 -3.65 -20.62 10.40
N MET A 63 -3.53 -20.97 9.12
CA MET A 63 -2.62 -20.32 8.17
C MET A 63 -3.11 -18.90 7.85
N GLU A 64 -4.41 -18.70 7.64
CA GLU A 64 -4.96 -17.36 7.43
C GLU A 64 -4.76 -16.44 8.64
N ALA A 65 -4.95 -16.97 9.85
CA ALA A 65 -4.74 -16.22 11.07
C ALA A 65 -3.26 -15.79 11.21
N GLU A 66 -2.33 -16.72 11.01
CA GLU A 66 -0.89 -16.42 11.08
C GLU A 66 -0.47 -15.40 10.01
N ALA A 67 -0.99 -15.52 8.79
CA ALA A 67 -0.72 -14.57 7.72
C ALA A 67 -1.29 -13.16 8.02
N LYS A 68 -2.44 -13.06 8.69
CA LYS A 68 -3.00 -11.77 9.11
C LYS A 68 -2.12 -11.12 10.19
N GLU A 69 -1.73 -11.89 11.20
CA GLU A 69 -0.84 -11.39 12.26
C GLU A 69 0.52 -10.93 11.72
N GLU A 70 1.10 -11.66 10.77
CA GLU A 70 2.37 -11.29 10.15
C GLU A 70 2.23 -10.00 9.32
N ARG A 71 1.13 -9.86 8.56
CA ARG A 71 0.83 -8.62 7.83
C ARG A 71 0.62 -7.44 8.76
N GLU A 72 -0.03 -7.61 9.90
CA GLU A 72 -0.22 -6.54 10.89
C GLU A 72 1.11 -6.12 11.51
N LYS A 73 1.96 -7.08 11.91
CA LYS A 73 3.31 -6.80 12.41
C LYS A 73 4.15 -6.05 11.37
N ALA A 74 4.13 -6.50 10.12
CA ALA A 74 4.85 -5.84 9.03
C ALA A 74 4.37 -4.39 8.80
N LYS A 75 3.04 -4.14 8.88
CA LYS A 75 2.49 -2.79 8.80
C LYS A 75 2.95 -1.91 9.96
N LEU A 76 2.91 -2.41 11.19
CA LEU A 76 3.38 -1.68 12.37
C LEU A 76 4.88 -1.35 12.27
N GLU A 77 5.69 -2.29 11.79
CA GLU A 77 7.11 -2.06 11.55
C GLU A 77 7.34 -1.01 10.45
N GLN A 78 6.55 -1.04 9.38
CA GLN A 78 6.60 -0.06 8.30
C GLN A 78 6.19 1.34 8.79
N GLU A 79 5.13 1.44 9.59
CA GLU A 79 4.67 2.69 10.19
C GLU A 79 5.71 3.26 11.15
N ALA A 80 6.29 2.42 12.02
CA ALA A 80 7.37 2.83 12.92
C ALA A 80 8.62 3.31 12.16
N ALA A 81 8.95 2.68 11.03
CA ALA A 81 10.05 3.12 10.17
C ALA A 81 9.75 4.48 9.50
N LEU A 82 8.52 4.70 9.05
CA LEU A 82 8.09 5.98 8.48
C LEU A 82 8.06 7.08 9.54
N GLU A 83 7.61 6.79 10.75
CA GLU A 83 7.61 7.74 11.86
C GLU A 83 9.03 8.16 12.24
N LYS A 84 9.96 7.21 12.38
CA LYS A 84 11.38 7.53 12.59
C LYS A 84 11.94 8.43 11.50
N ARG A 85 11.62 8.14 10.23
CA ARG A 85 12.05 8.98 9.11
C ARG A 85 11.47 10.40 9.19
N ARG A 86 10.20 10.53 9.58
CA ARG A 86 9.55 11.84 9.77
C ARG A 86 10.18 12.62 10.92
N GLU A 87 10.51 11.95 12.02
CA GLU A 87 11.21 12.58 13.15
C GLU A 87 12.63 13.03 12.77
N GLU A 88 13.38 12.20 12.03
CA GLU A 88 14.69 12.58 11.50
C GLU A 88 14.59 13.79 10.59
N GLN A 89 13.62 13.81 9.67
CA GLN A 89 13.35 14.97 8.81
C GLN A 89 13.07 16.24 9.62
N LYS A 90 12.16 16.17 10.59
CA LYS A 90 11.85 17.30 11.48
C LYS A 90 13.09 17.79 12.22
N ARG A 91 13.94 16.88 12.72
CA ARG A 91 15.20 17.26 13.39
C ARG A 91 16.18 17.90 12.42
N THR A 92 16.29 17.40 11.19
CA THR A 92 17.15 18.02 10.19
C THR A 92 16.64 19.39 9.75
N GLU A 93 15.32 19.56 9.61
CA GLU A 93 14.70 20.84 9.30
C GLU A 93 14.87 21.84 10.45
N GLU A 94 14.63 21.44 11.69
CA GLU A 94 14.84 22.31 12.86
C GLU A 94 16.31 22.73 13.00
N ASN A 95 17.26 21.81 12.80
CA ASN A 95 18.68 22.17 12.79
C ASN A 95 19.02 23.07 11.58
N ALA A 96 18.50 22.79 10.39
CA ALA A 96 18.73 23.61 9.21
C ALA A 96 18.09 25.00 9.33
N GLU A 97 16.98 25.15 10.04
CA GLU A 97 16.33 26.43 10.33
C GLU A 97 17.10 27.22 11.39
N ARG A 98 17.67 26.55 12.41
CA ARG A 98 18.58 27.16 13.39
C ARG A 98 19.91 27.59 12.79
N ASP A 99 20.47 26.78 11.89
CA ASP A 99 21.72 27.07 11.19
C ASP A 99 21.52 27.90 9.92
N ARG A 100 20.27 28.26 9.58
CA ARG A 100 19.99 29.12 8.43
C ARG A 100 20.56 30.50 8.76
N PRO A 101 21.59 30.99 8.04
CA PRO A 101 21.94 32.39 8.17
C PRO A 101 20.70 33.20 7.76
N GLN A 102 20.42 34.30 8.47
CA GLN A 102 19.48 35.32 8.00
C GLN A 102 20.08 36.02 6.78
N GLU A 103 20.37 35.28 5.71
CA GLU A 103 20.63 35.82 4.38
C GLU A 103 19.30 36.33 3.86
N THR A 104 18.93 37.50 4.37
CA THR A 104 18.16 38.45 3.59
C THR A 104 18.98 38.71 2.33
N ASP A 105 18.37 38.60 1.16
CA ASP A 105 19.01 38.94 -0.11
C ASP A 105 19.31 40.45 -0.10
N LEU A 106 20.49 40.81 0.41
CA LEU A 106 20.91 42.19 0.58
C LEU A 106 21.40 42.69 -0.78
N VAL A 107 20.48 43.26 -1.55
CA VAL A 107 20.81 43.97 -2.77
C VAL A 107 21.64 45.21 -2.41
N GLN A 108 22.91 45.22 -2.82
CA GLN A 108 23.79 46.38 -2.61
C GLN A 108 23.47 47.47 -3.63
N ILE A 109 22.78 48.52 -3.19
CA ILE A 109 22.53 49.71 -4.01
C ILE A 109 23.79 50.58 -4.02
N SER A 110 24.30 50.92 -5.20
CA SER A 110 25.46 51.81 -5.35
C SER A 110 25.19 53.20 -4.77
N GLN A 111 26.24 53.88 -4.28
CA GLN A 111 26.09 55.23 -3.68
C GLN A 111 25.47 56.24 -4.65
N ALA A 112 25.75 56.12 -5.95
CA ALA A 112 25.16 56.96 -6.99
C ALA A 112 23.64 56.74 -7.12
N ALA A 113 23.18 55.49 -7.11
CA ALA A 113 21.76 55.16 -7.15
C ALA A 113 21.02 55.59 -5.87
N LYS A 114 21.68 55.52 -4.71
CA LYS A 114 21.12 55.97 -3.43
C LYS A 114 21.00 57.51 -3.36
N ALA A 115 21.90 58.24 -4.00
CA ALA A 115 21.82 59.69 -4.14
C ALA A 115 20.74 60.11 -5.15
N ALA A 116 20.56 59.35 -6.24
CA ALA A 116 19.47 59.58 -7.19
C ALA A 116 18.10 59.37 -6.53
N LEU A 117 17.93 58.32 -5.71
CA LEU A 117 16.68 58.03 -4.98
C LEU A 117 16.29 59.11 -3.97
N LYS A 118 17.27 59.80 -3.36
CA LYS A 118 17.01 60.92 -2.43
C LYS A 118 16.55 62.20 -3.14
N ASN A 119 16.88 62.35 -4.42
CA ASN A 119 16.60 63.54 -5.22
C ASN A 119 15.46 63.32 -6.23
N SER A 120 14.97 62.09 -6.37
CA SER A 120 13.77 61.77 -7.13
C SER A 120 12.55 61.85 -6.23
N GLU A 121 11.60 62.71 -6.59
CA GLU A 121 10.22 62.62 -6.11
C GLU A 121 9.69 61.21 -6.46
N PRO A 122 9.00 60.51 -5.56
CA PRO A 122 8.43 59.20 -5.88
C PRO A 122 7.59 59.35 -7.14
N PRO A 123 7.71 58.45 -8.13
CA PRO A 123 6.82 58.50 -9.27
C PRO A 123 5.40 58.42 -8.73
N GLU A 124 4.58 59.40 -9.08
CA GLU A 124 3.14 59.36 -8.86
C GLU A 124 2.67 57.99 -9.34
N ALA A 125 1.92 57.29 -8.48
CA ALA A 125 1.40 55.97 -8.82
C ALA A 125 0.54 56.12 -10.08
N VAL A 126 1.10 55.82 -11.23
CA VAL A 126 0.34 55.77 -12.47
C VAL A 126 -0.67 54.65 -12.25
N GLU A 127 -1.94 55.02 -12.25
CA GLU A 127 -3.04 54.06 -12.17
C GLU A 127 -2.76 52.93 -13.18
N PRO A 128 -2.95 51.66 -12.79
CA PRO A 128 -2.70 50.56 -13.70
C PRO A 128 -3.53 50.80 -14.95
N VAL A 129 -2.86 50.99 -16.10
CA VAL A 129 -3.54 51.00 -17.39
C VAL A 129 -4.28 49.68 -17.46
N ALA A 130 -5.61 49.75 -17.41
CA ALA A 130 -6.51 48.62 -17.54
C ALA A 130 -6.38 48.05 -18.96
N SER A 131 -5.27 47.37 -19.20
CA SER A 131 -5.04 46.58 -20.39
C SER A 131 -5.51 45.17 -20.07
N GLU A 132 -6.46 44.69 -20.86
CA GLU A 132 -6.99 43.34 -20.72
C GLU A 132 -5.85 42.32 -20.91
N PRO A 133 -5.81 41.23 -20.12
CA PRO A 133 -4.76 40.24 -20.24
C PRO A 133 -4.80 39.59 -21.62
N VAL A 134 -3.68 39.71 -22.35
CA VAL A 134 -3.49 39.16 -23.69
C VAL A 134 -3.08 37.69 -23.58
N ILE A 135 -3.89 36.76 -24.09
CA ILE A 135 -3.61 35.33 -24.08
C ILE A 135 -2.96 34.94 -25.41
N TYR A 136 -1.85 34.19 -25.36
CA TYR A 136 -1.17 33.68 -26.56
C TYR A 136 -1.49 32.21 -26.80
N THR A 137 -1.68 31.83 -28.05
CA THR A 137 -1.75 30.44 -28.49
C THR A 137 -0.35 29.81 -28.48
N PRO A 138 -0.21 28.48 -28.45
CA PRO A 138 1.10 27.81 -28.53
C PRO A 138 1.88 28.11 -29.83
N ALA A 139 1.23 28.70 -30.85
CA ALA A 139 1.86 29.19 -32.06
C ALA A 139 2.33 30.66 -31.96
N GLY A 140 2.09 31.33 -30.83
CA GLY A 140 2.51 32.72 -30.58
C GLY A 140 1.53 33.79 -31.07
N GLU A 141 0.31 33.42 -31.47
CA GLU A 141 -0.72 34.37 -31.91
C GLU A 141 -1.61 34.81 -30.74
N VAL A 142 -2.00 36.08 -30.74
CA VAL A 142 -2.87 36.68 -29.71
C VAL A 142 -4.31 36.19 -29.89
N SER A 143 -4.87 35.55 -28.85
CA SER A 143 -6.24 35.07 -28.78
C SER A 143 -7.08 35.95 -27.84
N SER A 144 -8.21 36.44 -28.34
CA SER A 144 -9.16 37.30 -27.61
C SER A 144 -10.28 36.53 -26.91
N ALA A 145 -10.12 35.22 -26.70
CA ALA A 145 -11.17 34.40 -26.11
C ALA A 145 -11.05 34.36 -24.58
N LEU A 146 -11.86 35.17 -23.89
CA LEU A 146 -12.25 34.92 -22.51
C LEU A 146 -13.10 33.65 -22.49
N VAL A 147 -12.46 32.49 -22.35
CA VAL A 147 -13.18 31.22 -22.17
C VAL A 147 -13.45 31.07 -20.67
N GLU A 148 -14.69 31.36 -20.27
CA GLU A 148 -15.28 30.76 -19.07
C GLU A 148 -15.19 29.24 -19.22
N ALA A 149 -14.23 28.62 -18.54
CA ALA A 149 -14.17 27.18 -18.42
C ALA A 149 -14.38 26.80 -16.95
N GLU A 150 -15.64 26.54 -16.60
CA GLU A 150 -15.99 25.79 -15.41
C GLU A 150 -15.28 24.43 -15.46
N ALA A 151 -14.18 24.30 -14.72
CA ALA A 151 -13.50 23.02 -14.56
C ALA A 151 -14.21 22.22 -13.46
N ASN A 152 -15.24 21.46 -13.85
CA ASN A 152 -15.74 20.34 -13.06
C ASN A 152 -14.63 19.27 -12.95
N LEU A 153 -13.81 19.36 -11.90
CA LEU A 153 -12.85 18.31 -11.54
C LEU A 153 -13.46 17.42 -10.46
N SER A 154 -14.09 16.32 -10.87
CA SER A 154 -14.50 15.24 -9.97
C SER A 154 -13.28 14.37 -9.63
N PHE A 155 -12.90 14.33 -8.35
CA PHE A 155 -11.94 13.35 -7.83
C PHE A 155 -12.73 12.21 -7.18
N THR A 156 -12.67 11.01 -7.76
CA THR A 156 -13.16 9.78 -7.13
C THR A 156 -12.12 9.28 -6.14
N ALA A 157 -12.50 9.22 -4.86
CA ALA A 157 -11.73 8.60 -3.78
C ALA A 157 -11.95 7.08 -3.74
#